data_AF-A0A7Z8RI95-F1
#
_entry.id   AF-A0A7Z8RI95-F1
#
_cell.length_a   1.000
_cell.length_b   1.000
_cell.length_c   1.000
_cell.angle_alpha   90.00
_cell.angle_beta   90.00
_cell.angle_gamma   90.00
#
_symmetry.space_group_name_H-M   'P 1'
#
loop_
_entity.id
_entity.type
_entity.pdbx_description
1 polymer ?
#
loop_
_entity_poly.entity_id
_entity_poly.type
_entity_poly.pdbx_seq_one_letter_code
_entity_poly.pdbx_strand_id
1 'polypeptide(L)' 'MKKKELTGLNEQLNKIYASILFFTISIVATTLMVYLIEKTFILPSWSIVVSYAVPWILLLIQTLLIIRVIKIKRAMRNL' A
#
# COMPACT_ATOMS: atom_id res chain seq x y z
N MET A 1 0.17 -24.55 -20.27
CA MET A 1 0.88 -23.33 -20.72
C MET A 1 2.32 -23.35 -20.25
N LYS A 2 3.22 -22.62 -20.94
CA LYS A 2 4.68 -22.72 -20.70
C LYS A 2 5.00 -22.27 -19.27
N LYS A 3 5.77 -23.08 -18.52
CA LYS A 3 6.31 -22.75 -17.17
C LYS A 3 6.74 -21.28 -17.05
N LYS A 4 7.32 -20.73 -18.12
CA LYS A 4 7.80 -19.34 -18.23
C LYS A 4 6.73 -18.26 -17.98
N GLU A 5 5.49 -18.43 -18.42
CA GLU A 5 4.40 -17.45 -18.17
C GLU A 5 3.97 -17.45 -16.70
N LEU A 6 3.84 -18.64 -16.10
CA LEU A 6 3.52 -18.79 -14.69
C LEU A 6 4.64 -18.22 -13.80
N THR A 7 5.90 -18.44 -14.17
CA THR A 7 7.06 -17.86 -13.48
C THR A 7 7.04 -16.33 -13.54
N GLY A 8 6.70 -15.74 -14.71
CA GLY A 8 6.60 -14.29 -14.86
C GLY A 8 5.48 -13.67 -14.02
N LEU A 9 4.31 -14.32 -13.95
CA LEU A 9 3.20 -13.89 -13.09
C LEU A 9 3.56 -13.95 -11.60
N ASN A 10 4.26 -15.01 -11.17
CA ASN A 10 4.74 -15.13 -9.78
C ASN A 10 5.76 -14.04 -9.42
N GLU A 11 6.68 -13.70 -10.32
CA GLU A 11 7.66 -12.64 -10.07
C GLU A 11 6.97 -11.26 -9.95
N GLN A 12 5.99 -10.98 -10.80
CA GLN A 12 5.15 -9.77 -10.69
C GLN A 12 4.38 -9.74 -9.36
N LEU A 13 3.79 -10.87 -8.96
CA LEU A 13 3.07 -10.98 -7.71
C LEU A 13 3.98 -10.69 -6.50
N ASN A 14 5.20 -11.23 -6.52
CA ASN A 14 6.19 -11.01 -5.45
C ASN A 14 6.59 -9.53 -5.34
N LYS A 15 6.81 -8.86 -6.48
CA LYS A 15 7.08 -7.40 -6.50
C LYS A 15 5.92 -6.61 -5.91
N ILE A 16 4.67 -6.96 -6.25
CA ILE A 16 3.48 -6.30 -5.71
C ILE A 16 3.35 -6.54 -4.20
N TYR A 17 3.62 -7.75 -3.71
CA TYR A 17 3.62 -8.04 -2.28
C TYR A 17 4.66 -7.22 -1.53
N ALA A 18 5.88 -7.09 -2.07
CA ALA A 18 6.90 -6.22 -1.50
C ALA A 18 6.44 -4.75 -1.45
N SER A 19 5.76 -4.26 -2.50
CA SER A 19 5.17 -2.92 -2.50
C SER A 19 4.07 -2.76 -1.44
N ILE A 20 3.17 -3.74 -1.30
CA ILE A 20 2.11 -3.70 -0.26
C ILE A 20 2.73 -3.63 1.14
N LEU A 21 3.78 -4.42 1.39
CA LEU A 21 4.48 -4.43 2.67
C LEU A 21 5.14 -3.06 2.94
N PHE A 22 5.82 -2.49 1.94
CA PHE A 22 6.37 -1.14 2.04
C PHE A 22 5.31 -0.09 2.37
N PHE A 23 4.19 -0.05 1.65
CA PHE A 23 3.10 0.90 1.91
C PHE A 23 2.49 0.72 3.30
N THR A 24 2.36 -0.52 3.77
CA THR A 24 1.87 -0.80 5.13
C THR A 24 2.78 -0.18 6.19
N ILE A 25 4.10 -0.38 6.06
CA ILE A 25 5.09 0.22 6.96
C ILE A 25 5.01 1.74 6.89
N SER A 26 4.92 2.32 5.69
CA SER A 26 4.80 3.77 5.50
C SER A 26 3.55 4.35 6.15
N ILE A 27 2.40 3.69 6.04
CA ILE A 27 1.16 4.12 6.69
C ILE A 27 1.31 4.10 8.21
N VAL A 28 1.84 3.02 8.77
CA VAL A 28 2.06 2.90 10.21
C VAL A 28 3.02 3.98 10.71
N ALA A 29 4.15 4.18 10.01
CA ALA A 29 5.14 5.19 10.38
C ALA A 29 4.58 6.61 10.30
N THR A 30 3.84 6.92 9.23
CA THR A 30 3.25 8.25 9.04
C THR A 30 2.18 8.53 10.09
N THR A 31 1.33 7.54 10.39
CA THR A 31 0.28 7.66 11.41
C THR A 31 0.90 7.86 12.80
N LEU A 32 1.95 7.10 13.14
CA LEU A 32 2.67 7.26 14.40
C LEU A 32 3.33 8.63 14.51
N MET A 33 3.96 9.10 13.43
CA MET A 33 4.62 10.40 13.38
C MET A 33 3.61 11.54 13.56
N VAL A 34 2.48 11.49 12.85
CA VAL A 34 1.37 12.45 13.00
C VAL A 34 0.90 12.47 14.46
N TYR A 35 0.64 11.31 15.04
CA TYR A 35 0.19 11.19 16.43
C TYR A 35 1.19 11.82 17.42
N LEU A 36 2.49 11.54 17.26
CA LEU A 36 3.53 12.10 18.13
C LEU A 36 3.65 13.62 17.99
N ILE A 37 3.54 14.16 16.77
CA ILE A 37 3.60 15.61 16.53
C ILE A 37 2.39 16.30 17.15
N GLU A 38 1.16 15.78 16.95
CA GLU A 38 -0.05 16.34 17.55
C GLU A 38 0.00 16.35 19.08
N LYS A 39 0.63 15.34 19.69
CA LYS A 39 0.84 15.27 21.15
C LYS A 39 1.88 16.25 21.69
N THR A 40 2.86 16.63 20.87
CA THR A 40 4.04 17.40 21.31
C THR A 40 3.93 18.88 20.93
N PHE A 41 3.22 19.20 19.85
CA PHE A 41 3.13 20.54 19.29
C PHE A 41 1.68 20.97 19.08
N ILE A 42 1.40 22.26 19.33
CA ILE A 42 0.15 22.87 18.90
C ILE A 42 0.27 23.16 17.41
N LEU A 43 -0.24 22.25 16.60
CA LEU A 43 -0.25 22.43 15.16
C LEU A 43 -1.38 23.39 14.74
N PRO A 44 -1.16 24.24 13.73
CA PRO A 44 -2.21 25.09 13.18
C PRO A 44 -3.31 24.23 12.52
N SER A 45 -4.56 24.68 12.59
CA SER A 45 -5.75 23.88 12.21
C SER A 45 -5.73 23.25 10.81
N TRP A 46 -5.01 23.84 9.85
CA TRP A 46 -4.85 23.28 8.50
C TRP A 46 -3.97 22.03 8.45
N SER A 47 -3.11 21.80 9.46
CA SER A 47 -2.26 20.61 9.55
C SER A 47 -3.07 19.33 9.63
N ILE A 48 -4.26 19.37 10.26
CA ILE A 48 -5.17 18.23 10.42
C ILE A 48 -5.53 17.66 9.04
N VAL A 49 -5.71 18.52 8.04
CA VAL A 49 -6.03 18.08 6.67
C VAL A 49 -4.88 17.28 6.09
N VAL A 50 -3.62 17.72 6.30
CA VAL A 50 -2.43 17.00 5.80
C VAL A 50 -2.18 15.71 6.58
N SER A 51 -2.28 15.79 7.92
CA SER A 51 -2.17 14.68 8.86
C SER A 51 -3.09 13.52 8.52
N TYR A 52 -4.33 13.82 8.13
CA TYR A 52 -5.31 12.81 7.77
C TYR A 52 -5.27 12.44 6.28
N ALA A 53 -5.08 13.39 5.36
CA ALA A 53 -5.12 13.10 3.93
C ALA A 53 -4.00 12.15 3.47
N VAL A 54 -2.79 12.28 4.02
CA VAL A 54 -1.65 11.45 3.60
C VAL A 54 -1.87 9.95 3.89
N PRO A 55 -2.26 9.52 5.11
CA PRO A 55 -2.64 8.13 5.36
C PRO A 55 -3.73 7.61 4.42
N TRP A 56 -4.76 8.42 4.13
CA TRP A 56 -5.85 8.03 3.22
C TRP A 56 -5.38 7.81 1.78
N ILE A 57 -4.49 8.67 1.26
CA ILE A 57 -3.92 8.51 -0.09
C ILE A 57 -3.09 7.22 -0.17
N LEU A 58 -2.26 6.95 0.85
CA LEU A 58 -1.48 5.72 0.90
C LEU A 58 -2.37 4.48 0.97
N LEU A 59 -3.48 4.55 1.71
CA LEU A 59 -4.47 3.48 1.82
C LEU A 59 -5.16 3.20 0.47
N LEU A 60 -5.48 4.24 -0.31
CA LEU A 60 -6.02 4.09 -1.67
C LEU A 60 -5.03 3.39 -2.60
N ILE A 61 -3.75 3.77 -2.57
CA ILE A 61 -2.69 3.12 -3.35
C ILE A 61 -2.58 1.64 -2.96
N GLN A 62 -2.60 1.34 -1.66
CA GLN A 62 -2.54 -0.05 -1.17
C GLN A 62 -3.75 -0.86 -1.62
N THR A 63 -4.94 -0.28 -1.62
CA THR A 63 -6.17 -0.93 -2.11
C THR A 63 -6.07 -1.28 -3.59
N LEU A 64 -5.53 -0.37 -4.42
CA LEU A 64 -5.30 -0.63 -5.84
C LEU A 64 -4.30 -1.78 -6.07
N LEU A 65 -3.26 -1.89 -5.25
CA LEU A 65 -2.31 -3.00 -5.31
C LEU A 65 -2.97 -4.33 -4.95
N ILE A 66 -3.82 -4.37 -3.93
CA ILE A 66 -4.57 -5.58 -3.55
C ILE A 66 -5.49 -6.03 -4.71
N ILE A 67 -6.19 -5.10 -5.37
CA ILE A 67 -7.01 -5.42 -6.54
C ILE A 67 -6.15 -6.02 -7.66
N ARG A 68 -4.94 -5.50 -7.90
CA ARG A 68 -3.99 -6.07 -8.87
C ARG A 68 -3.57 -7.50 -8.50
N VAL A 69 -3.28 -7.76 -7.22
CA VAL A 69 -2.97 -9.12 -6.72
C VAL A 69 -4.12 -10.08 -7.03
N ILE A 70 -5.37 -9.68 -6.75
CA ILE A 70 -6.55 -10.51 -7.03
C ILE A 70 -6.69 -10.79 -8.52
N LYS A 71 -6.50 -9.77 -9.38
CA LYS A 71 -6.55 -9.95 -10.84
C LYS A 71 -5.49 -10.93 -11.35
N ILE A 72 -4.26 -10.82 -10.87
CA ILE A 72 -3.15 -11.71 -11.25
C ILE A 72 -3.42 -13.14 -10.75
N LYS A 73 -3.87 -13.31 -9.50
CA LYS A 73 -4.26 -14.63 -8.97
C LYS A 73 -5.41 -15.26 -9.75
N ARG A 74 -6.40 -14.46 -10.16
CA ARG A 74 -7.51 -14.94 -11.00
C ARG A 74 -7.02 -15.36 -12.38
N ALA A 75 -6.13 -14.60 -12.99
CA ALA A 75 -5.49 -15.00 -14.25
C ALA A 75 -4.75 -16.32 -14.09
N MET A 76 -3.94 -16.50 -13.05
CA MET A 76 -3.24 -17.78 -12.79
C MET A 76 -4.18 -18.98 -12.58
N ARG A 77 -5.39 -18.78 -12.02
CA ARG A 77 -6.36 -19.86 -11.78
C ARG A 77 -7.16 -20.24 -13.04
N ASN A 78 -7.37 -19.29 -13.95
CA ASN A 78 -8.11 -19.48 -15.19
C ASN A 78 -7.22 -19.94 -16.37
N LEU A 79 -5.93 -20.13 -16.14
CA LEU A 79 -4.92 -20.64 -17.08
C LEU A 79 -4.55 -22.09 -16.74
#